data_AF-A0A3N5I390-F1
#
_entry.id   AF-A0A3N5I390-F1
#
_cell.length_a   1.000
_cell.length_b   1.000
_cell.length_c   1.000
_cell.angle_alpha   90.00
_cell.angle_beta   90.00
_cell.angle_gamma   90.00
#
_symmetry.space_group_name_H-M   'P 1'
#
loop_
_entity.id
_entity.type
_entity.pdbx_description
1 polymer ?
#
loop_
_entity_poly.entity_id
_entity_poly.type
_entity_poly.pdbx_seq_one_letter_code
_entity_poly.pdbx_strand_id
1 'polypeptide(L)'
;MPPEPIKEPERHEPEEDSGGDNQMRVAGMIVGTALIFIGFLDVFLSISGGFEIDVIPFMIYFAGVAVWANSVVENVTLRYSLIGGALLLAALFYHYGEVLFWHKQVLFWSTVVVVMYFMFYEPKKRA
;
A
#
# COMPACT_ATOMS: atom_id res chain seq x y z
N MET A 1 -12.56 -64.59 18.21
CA MET A 1 -11.84 -63.32 17.93
C MET A 1 -12.84 -62.39 17.23
N PRO A 2 -13.28 -61.31 17.88
CA PRO A 2 -14.12 -60.30 17.22
C PRO A 2 -13.27 -59.44 16.26
N PRO A 3 -13.80 -58.98 15.12
CA PRO A 3 -13.03 -58.22 14.13
C PRO A 3 -12.72 -56.80 14.63
N GLU A 4 -11.55 -56.27 14.26
CA GLU A 4 -11.13 -54.90 14.58
C GLU A 4 -12.08 -53.86 13.96
N PRO A 5 -12.33 -52.72 14.65
CA PRO A 5 -13.13 -51.64 14.10
C PRO A 5 -12.36 -50.97 12.97
N ILE A 6 -13.01 -50.85 11.81
CA ILE A 6 -12.52 -50.09 10.66
C ILE A 6 -12.32 -48.64 11.12
N LYS A 7 -11.07 -48.18 11.18
CA LYS A 7 -10.76 -46.75 11.34
C LYS A 7 -11.24 -46.04 10.09
N GLU A 8 -12.34 -45.33 10.20
CA GLU A 8 -12.75 -44.30 9.24
C GLU A 8 -11.55 -43.35 9.01
N PRO A 9 -11.24 -42.99 7.76
CA PRO A 9 -10.21 -41.99 7.51
C PRO A 9 -10.68 -40.69 8.16
N GLU A 10 -9.88 -40.14 9.07
CA GLU A 10 -10.03 -38.77 9.55
C GLU A 10 -10.19 -37.89 8.30
N ARG A 11 -11.39 -37.32 8.16
CA ARG A 11 -11.65 -36.26 7.22
C ARG A 11 -10.74 -35.10 7.64
N HIS A 12 -9.62 -34.96 6.95
CA HIS A 12 -8.79 -33.76 7.01
C HIS A 12 -9.70 -32.60 6.61
N GLU A 13 -10.16 -31.83 7.58
CA GLU A 13 -10.76 -30.53 7.30
C GLU A 13 -9.68 -29.70 6.59
N PRO A 14 -9.99 -29.04 5.47
CA PRO A 14 -8.98 -28.27 4.77
C PRO A 14 -8.55 -27.12 5.67
N GLU A 15 -7.25 -27.04 5.97
CA GLU A 15 -6.56 -25.83 6.41
C GLU A 15 -6.66 -24.76 5.30
N GLU A 16 -7.86 -24.25 5.01
CA GLU A 16 -8.09 -23.24 3.97
C GLU A 16 -8.02 -21.79 4.50
N ASP A 17 -7.94 -21.59 5.82
CA ASP A 17 -8.04 -20.25 6.42
C ASP A 17 -6.70 -19.48 6.45
N SER A 18 -5.56 -20.18 6.47
CA SER A 18 -4.23 -19.55 6.53
C SER A 18 -3.71 -19.07 5.16
N GLY A 19 -4.15 -19.73 4.08
CA GLY A 19 -3.77 -19.38 2.71
C GLY A 19 -4.48 -18.13 2.19
N GLY A 20 -5.76 -17.96 2.53
CA GLY A 20 -6.58 -16.82 2.09
C GLY A 20 -6.12 -15.49 2.67
N ASP A 21 -5.84 -15.45 3.98
CA ASP A 21 -5.38 -14.23 4.67
C ASP A 21 -4.02 -13.74 4.15
N ASN A 22 -3.09 -14.67 3.93
CA ASN A 22 -1.80 -14.34 3.33
C ASN A 22 -1.95 -13.87 1.88
N GLN A 23 -2.82 -14.50 1.09
CA GLN A 23 -3.09 -14.07 -0.29
C GLN A 23 -3.74 -12.69 -0.35
N MET A 24 -4.73 -12.40 0.51
CA MET A 24 -5.36 -11.07 0.58
C MET A 24 -4.36 -10.00 1.02
N ARG A 25 -3.47 -10.33 1.97
CA ARG A 25 -2.40 -9.42 2.40
C ARG A 25 -1.42 -9.11 1.28
N VAL A 26 -0.98 -10.12 0.54
CA VAL A 26 -0.07 -9.96 -0.61
C VAL A 26 -0.74 -9.20 -1.74
N ALA A 27 -2.01 -9.52 -2.05
CA ALA A 27 -2.79 -8.83 -3.06
C ALA A 27 -2.91 -7.33 -2.73
N GLY A 28 -3.26 -7.00 -1.48
CA GLY A 28 -3.34 -5.60 -1.05
C GLY A 28 -1.99 -4.88 -1.08
N MET A 29 -0.89 -5.57 -0.77
CA MET A 29 0.47 -5.01 -0.92
C MET A 29 0.77 -4.67 -2.39
N ILE A 30 0.49 -5.58 -3.32
CA ILE A 30 0.73 -5.38 -4.76
C ILE A 30 -0.14 -4.24 -5.29
N VAL A 31 -1.45 -4.28 -5.00
CA VAL A 31 -2.40 -3.27 -5.45
C VAL A 31 -2.06 -1.90 -4.89
N GLY A 32 -1.79 -1.80 -3.58
CA GLY A 32 -1.40 -0.55 -2.94
C GLY A 32 -0.12 0.03 -3.55
N THR A 33 0.89 -0.81 -3.76
CA THR A 33 2.15 -0.39 -4.40
C THR A 33 1.95 0.06 -5.84
N ALA A 34 1.13 -0.64 -6.61
CA ALA A 34 0.82 -0.26 -7.99
C ALA A 34 0.10 1.10 -8.05
N LEU A 35 -0.88 1.34 -7.18
CA LEU A 35 -1.59 2.61 -7.08
C LEU A 35 -0.65 3.76 -6.70
N ILE A 36 0.23 3.55 -5.71
CA ILE A 36 1.28 4.53 -5.35
C ILE A 36 2.14 4.85 -6.58
N PHE A 37 2.58 3.81 -7.30
CA PHE A 37 3.47 3.99 -8.45
C PHE A 37 2.78 4.72 -9.61
N ILE A 38 1.52 4.39 -9.91
CA ILE A 38 0.73 5.05 -10.96
C ILE A 38 0.52 6.52 -10.61
N GLY A 39 0.04 6.83 -9.40
CA GLY A 39 -0.16 8.21 -8.97
C GLY A 39 1.13 9.02 -8.94
N PHE A 40 2.23 8.41 -8.50
CA PHE A 40 3.55 9.04 -8.51
C PHE A 40 4.07 9.30 -9.93
N LEU A 41 3.92 8.33 -10.84
CA LEU A 41 4.41 8.44 -12.22
C LEU A 41 3.68 9.56 -12.97
N ASP A 42 2.37 9.69 -12.77
CA ASP A 42 1.60 10.82 -13.31
C ASP A 42 2.12 12.16 -12.76
N VAL A 43 2.34 12.28 -11.45
CA VAL A 43 2.93 13.50 -10.86
C VAL A 43 4.32 13.79 -11.43
N PHE A 44 5.16 12.77 -11.58
CA PHE A 44 6.50 12.88 -12.15
C PHE A 44 6.47 13.36 -13.61
N LEU A 45 5.56 12.79 -14.42
CA LEU A 45 5.36 13.21 -15.81
C LEU A 45 4.79 14.63 -15.88
N SER A 46 3.91 15.04 -14.97
CA SER A 46 3.40 16.41 -14.91
C SER A 46 4.52 17.43 -14.66
N ILE A 47 5.44 17.12 -13.75
CA ILE A 47 6.59 17.98 -13.47
C ILE A 47 7.54 18.03 -14.67
N SER A 48 7.78 16.88 -15.32
CA SER A 48 8.75 16.75 -16.41
C SER A 48 8.25 17.29 -17.75
N GLY A 49 6.96 17.10 -18.04
CA GLY A 49 6.32 17.52 -19.29
C GLY A 49 5.64 18.89 -19.23
N GLY A 50 5.52 19.49 -18.05
CA GLY A 50 4.88 20.79 -17.86
C GLY A 50 3.35 20.79 -18.04
N PHE A 51 2.72 19.61 -18.10
CA PHE A 51 1.26 19.49 -18.24
C PHE A 51 0.57 19.68 -16.89
N GLU A 52 -0.56 20.39 -16.90
CA GLU A 52 -1.42 20.55 -15.74
C GLU A 52 -2.22 19.27 -15.50
N ILE A 53 -1.75 18.47 -14.56
CA ILE A 53 -2.51 17.35 -14.00
C ILE A 53 -3.44 17.84 -12.87
N ASP A 54 -4.66 17.30 -12.88
CA ASP A 54 -5.75 17.51 -11.91
C ASP A 54 -5.53 16.72 -10.60
N VAL A 55 -6.44 16.81 -9.62
CA VAL A 55 -6.35 16.16 -8.30
C VAL A 55 -6.33 14.62 -8.35
N ILE A 56 -6.73 14.03 -9.47
CA ILE A 56 -6.93 12.57 -9.60
C ILE A 56 -5.67 11.76 -9.25
N PRO A 57 -4.45 12.06 -9.76
CA PRO A 57 -3.28 11.24 -9.43
C PRO A 57 -2.85 11.33 -7.97
N PHE A 58 -3.14 12.44 -7.29
CA PHE A 58 -2.95 12.56 -5.85
C PHE A 58 -3.89 11.62 -5.10
N MET A 59 -5.17 11.57 -5.51
CA MET A 59 -6.13 10.63 -4.92
C MET A 59 -5.71 9.18 -5.12
N ILE A 60 -5.25 8.82 -6.32
CA ILE A 60 -4.73 7.47 -6.62
C ILE A 60 -3.52 7.16 -5.74
N TYR A 61 -2.58 8.10 -5.61
CA TYR A 61 -1.40 7.96 -4.76
C TYR A 61 -1.78 7.71 -3.29
N PHE A 62 -2.62 8.57 -2.69
CA PHE A 62 -3.01 8.45 -1.28
C PHE A 62 -3.90 7.23 -1.01
N ALA A 63 -4.78 6.86 -1.96
CA ALA A 63 -5.53 5.61 -1.89
C ALA A 63 -4.59 4.40 -1.89
N GLY A 64 -3.56 4.42 -2.75
CA GLY A 64 -2.50 3.42 -2.75
C GLY A 64 -1.77 3.33 -1.42
N VAL A 65 -1.41 4.46 -0.81
CA VAL A 65 -0.79 4.50 0.53
C VAL A 65 -1.69 3.89 1.59
N ALA A 66 -3.00 4.17 1.58
CA ALA A 66 -3.95 3.61 2.53
C ALA A 66 -4.07 2.08 2.40
N VAL A 67 -4.21 1.59 1.16
CA VAL A 67 -4.28 0.13 0.88
C VAL A 67 -2.97 -0.56 1.26
N TRP A 68 -1.83 0.01 0.88
CA TRP A 68 -0.52 -0.51 1.22
C TRP A 68 -0.29 -0.54 2.73
N ALA A 69 -0.59 0.54 3.44
CA ALA A 69 -0.42 0.61 4.88
C ALA A 69 -1.27 -0.44 5.60
N ASN A 70 -2.50 -0.68 5.12
CA ASN A 70 -3.37 -1.71 5.68
C ASN A 70 -2.78 -3.13 5.54
N SER A 71 -2.09 -3.39 4.44
CA SER A 71 -1.54 -4.72 4.12
C SER A 71 -0.13 -4.96 4.68
N VAL A 72 0.70 -3.92 4.83
CA VAL A 72 2.13 -4.06 5.15
C VAL A 72 2.46 -3.70 6.60
N VAL A 73 1.71 -2.78 7.21
CA VAL A 73 2.07 -2.26 8.53
C VAL A 73 1.43 -3.12 9.62
N GLU A 74 2.27 -3.83 10.38
CA GLU A 74 1.82 -4.71 11.46
C GLU A 74 1.43 -3.92 12.73
N ASN A 75 2.13 -2.79 12.99
CA ASN A 75 1.84 -1.95 14.14
C ASN A 75 0.53 -1.20 13.95
N VAL A 76 -0.47 -1.53 14.78
CA VAL A 76 -1.84 -0.99 14.70
C VAL A 76 -1.87 0.55 14.73
N THR A 77 -1.11 1.16 15.64
CA THR A 77 -1.07 2.62 15.79
C THR A 77 -0.48 3.28 14.55
N LEU A 78 0.63 2.75 14.03
CA LEU A 78 1.25 3.29 12.82
C LEU A 78 0.39 3.06 11.58
N ARG A 79 -0.24 1.88 11.46
CA ARG A 79 -1.13 1.52 10.36
C ARG A 79 -2.28 2.51 10.22
N TYR A 80 -3.02 2.73 11.30
CA TYR A 80 -4.16 3.65 11.27
C TYR A 80 -3.74 5.12 11.19
N SER A 81 -2.55 5.47 11.69
CA SER A 81 -2.00 6.81 11.50
C SER A 81 -1.68 7.09 10.03
N LEU A 82 -1.08 6.12 9.32
CA LEU A 82 -0.77 6.25 7.90
C LEU A 82 -2.04 6.26 7.04
N ILE A 83 -3.00 5.38 7.32
CA ILE A 83 -4.30 5.36 6.63
C ILE A 83 -5.05 6.66 6.88
N GLY A 84 -5.19 7.07 8.14
CA GLY A 84 -5.89 8.31 8.51
C GLY A 84 -5.22 9.55 7.89
N GLY A 85 -3.89 9.63 7.93
CA GLY A 85 -3.14 10.71 7.29
C GLY A 85 -3.32 10.73 5.77
N ALA A 86 -3.27 9.57 5.10
CA ALA A 86 -3.49 9.48 3.66
C ALA A 86 -4.91 9.90 3.26
N LEU A 87 -5.93 9.43 3.99
CA LEU A 87 -7.33 9.79 3.73
C LEU A 87 -7.61 11.27 4.01
N LEU A 88 -7.03 11.84 5.07
CA LEU A 88 -7.15 13.26 5.39
C LEU A 88 -6.52 14.11 4.28
N LEU A 89 -5.31 13.77 3.85
CA LEU A 89 -4.64 14.47 2.76
C LEU A 89 -5.43 14.35 1.45
N ALA A 90 -5.92 13.16 1.12
CA ALA A 90 -6.77 12.94 -0.05
C ALA A 90 -8.03 13.82 0.00
N ALA A 91 -8.70 13.88 1.16
CA ALA A 91 -9.89 14.71 1.36
C ALA A 91 -9.56 16.22 1.27
N LEU A 92 -8.41 16.64 1.81
CA LEU A 92 -7.94 18.01 1.71
C LEU A 92 -7.73 18.41 0.25
N PHE A 93 -6.98 17.60 -0.51
CA PHE A 93 -6.74 17.85 -1.92
C PHE A 93 -8.03 17.84 -2.74
N TYR A 94 -8.93 16.89 -2.47
CA TYR A 94 -10.24 16.84 -3.12
C TYR A 94 -11.09 18.08 -2.83
N HIS A 95 -11.06 18.58 -1.60
CA HIS A 95 -11.83 19.76 -1.19
C HIS A 95 -11.29 21.06 -1.80
N TYR A 96 -9.96 21.24 -1.82
CA TYR A 96 -9.36 22.45 -2.37
C TYR A 96 -9.30 22.45 -3.90
N GLY A 97 -9.34 21.28 -4.55
CA GLY A 97 -9.50 21.11 -6.00
C GLY A 97 -8.34 21.60 -6.87
N GLU A 98 -7.54 22.56 -6.38
CA GLU A 98 -6.42 23.15 -7.09
C GLU A 98 -5.10 22.52 -6.67
N VAL A 99 -4.52 21.73 -7.59
CA VAL A 99 -3.17 21.21 -7.42
C VAL A 99 -2.15 22.22 -7.97
N LEU A 100 -1.74 23.16 -7.12
CA LEU A 100 -0.62 24.06 -7.44
C LEU A 100 0.68 23.28 -7.70
N PHE A 101 1.57 23.89 -8.47
CA PHE A 101 2.92 23.39 -8.76
C PHE A 101 3.68 22.93 -7.50
N TRP A 102 3.55 23.66 -6.39
CA TRP A 102 4.25 23.34 -5.15
C TRP A 102 3.81 22.01 -4.54
N HIS A 103 2.53 21.62 -4.68
CA HIS A 103 2.04 20.33 -4.19
C HIS A 103 2.68 19.15 -4.91
N LYS A 104 2.89 19.28 -6.24
CA LYS A 104 3.58 18.28 -7.07
C LYS A 104 5.03 18.12 -6.60
N GLN A 105 5.71 19.23 -6.35
CA GLN A 105 7.09 19.22 -5.85
C GLN A 105 7.19 18.59 -4.45
N VAL A 106 6.32 18.98 -3.52
CA VAL A 106 6.32 18.42 -2.16
C VAL A 106 6.09 16.91 -2.17
N LEU A 107 5.11 16.42 -2.96
CA LEU A 107 4.86 14.99 -3.09
C LEU A 107 6.08 14.28 -3.68
N PHE A 108 6.63 14.79 -4.79
CA PHE A 108 7.79 14.21 -5.45
C PHE A 108 8.99 14.09 -4.50
N TRP A 109 9.40 15.20 -3.88
CA TRP A 109 10.56 15.21 -2.97
C TRP A 109 10.32 14.38 -1.71
N SER A 110 9.09 14.39 -1.17
CA SER A 110 8.72 13.52 -0.05
C SER A 110 8.91 12.04 -0.41
N THR A 111 8.42 11.59 -1.56
CA THR A 111 8.57 10.20 -1.99
C THR A 111 10.04 9.84 -2.21
N VAL A 112 10.82 10.73 -2.83
CA VAL A 112 12.27 10.52 -3.04
C VAL A 112 13.00 10.38 -1.70
N VAL A 113 12.73 11.23 -0.72
CA VAL A 113 13.34 11.18 0.61
C VAL A 113 12.98 9.88 1.33
N VAL A 114 11.71 9.45 1.26
CA VAL A 114 11.26 8.18 1.86
C VAL A 114 11.99 7.00 1.22
N VAL A 115 12.07 6.95 -0.11
CA VAL A 115 12.78 5.88 -0.82
C VAL A 115 14.28 5.90 -0.50
N MET A 116 14.90 7.08 -0.47
CA MET A 116 16.30 7.20 -0.04
C MET A 116 16.50 6.71 1.40
N TYR A 117 15.60 7.07 2.32
CA TYR A 117 15.65 6.58 3.69
C TYR A 117 15.61 5.06 3.73
N PHE A 118 14.67 4.41 3.03
CA PHE A 118 14.63 2.94 2.95
C PHE A 118 15.90 2.36 2.31
N MET A 119 16.40 2.98 1.24
CA MET A 119 17.58 2.47 0.52
C MET A 119 18.88 2.57 1.34
N PHE A 120 19.05 3.62 2.14
CA PHE A 120 20.30 3.90 2.85
C PHE A 120 20.25 3.58 4.36
N TYR A 121 19.09 3.69 5.00
CA TYR A 121 18.93 3.51 6.45
C TYR A 121 18.48 2.10 6.85
N GLU A 122 17.99 1.29 5.91
CA GLU A 122 17.98 -0.17 6.03
C GLU A 122 19.21 -0.74 5.31
N PRO A 123 20.45 -0.60 5.84
CA PRO A 123 21.55 -1.36 5.31
C PRO A 123 21.16 -2.83 5.50
N LYS A 124 21.04 -3.55 4.36
CA LYS A 124 20.89 -5.01 4.28
C LYS A 124 21.47 -5.63 5.54
N LYS A 125 20.65 -6.30 6.35
CA LYS A 125 21.15 -7.32 7.27
C LYS A 125 22.10 -8.17 6.43
N ARG A 126 23.41 -8.01 6.66
CA ARG A 126 24.41 -8.84 6.02
C ARG A 126 24.04 -10.26 6.41
N ALA A 127 23.60 -11.04 5.43
CA ALA A 127 23.46 -12.48 5.56
C ALA A 127 24.81 -13.08 5.97
#